data_AF-A0A7J8MA58-F1
#
_entry.id   AF-A0A7J8MA58-F1
#
_cell.length_a   1.000
_cell.length_b   1.000
_cell.length_c   1.000
_cell.angle_alpha   90.00
_cell.angle_beta   90.00
_cell.angle_gamma   90.00
#
_symmetry.space_group_name_H-M   'P 1'
#
loop_
_entity.id
_entity.type
_entity.pdbx_description
1 polymer ?
#
loop_
_entity_poly.entity_id
_entity_poly.type
_entity_poly.pdbx_seq_one_letter_code
_entity_poly.pdbx_strand_id
1 'polypeptide(L)'
;MILYLYIDTEFPWMIFKPNKQVIGKGNPIINYNYMKSNVDALQIIQLGLSLSDARGNLPDFDSPFSYFWEFNFREFDINRGRYASDSIELLIRQGIDFEKNKEKGIDSKYFAKKF
;
A
#
# COMPACT_ATOMS: atom_id res chain seq x y z
N MET A 1 -26.45 -6.11 11.18
CA MET A 1 -25.25 -6.76 10.60
C MET A 1 -24.16 -5.71 10.55
N ILE A 2 -23.06 -5.89 11.28
CA ILE A 2 -21.92 -4.96 11.27
C ILE A 2 -20.89 -5.54 10.30
N LEU A 3 -20.37 -4.70 9.41
CA LEU A 3 -19.32 -5.02 8.45
C LEU A 3 -18.03 -4.33 8.90
N TYR A 4 -16.93 -5.08 8.94
CA TYR A 4 -15.59 -4.57 9.21
C TYR A 4 -14.78 -4.53 7.91
N LEU A 5 -13.96 -3.50 7.76
CA LEU A 5 -13.05 -3.28 6.64
C LEU A 5 -11.62 -3.18 7.16
N TYR A 6 -10.73 -4.00 6.61
CA TYR A 6 -9.30 -3.99 6.89
C TYR A 6 -8.56 -3.58 5.63
N ILE A 7 -7.59 -2.69 5.78
CA ILE A 7 -6.81 -2.13 4.69
C ILE A 7 -5.34 -2.21 5.06
N ASP A 8 -4.53 -2.62 4.08
CA ASP A 8 -3.07 -2.56 4.14
C ASP A 8 -2.51 -2.06 2.80
N THR A 9 -1.35 -1.43 2.80
CA THR A 9 -0.77 -0.85 1.58
C THR A 9 0.72 -1.06 1.50
N GLU A 10 1.20 -1.48 0.33
CA GLU A 10 2.63 -1.50 0.03
C GLU A 10 3.02 -0.30 -0.83
N PHE A 11 4.11 0.35 -0.44
CA PHE A 11 4.68 1.52 -1.11
C PHE A 11 6.20 1.53 -0.90
N PRO A 12 6.97 2.28 -1.71
CA PRO A 12 8.44 2.23 -1.72
C PRO A 12 9.11 2.95 -0.52
N TRP A 13 8.50 2.87 0.67
CA TRP A 13 8.95 3.41 1.95
C TRP A 13 9.15 4.93 1.98
N MET A 14 10.06 5.45 2.81
CA MET A 14 10.25 6.90 3.02
C MET A 14 11.55 7.40 2.39
N ILE A 15 11.44 8.36 1.47
CA ILE A 15 12.56 9.12 0.89
C ILE A 15 12.83 10.41 1.67
N PHE A 16 11.81 11.02 2.27
CA PHE A 16 11.94 12.15 3.18
C PHE A 16 11.94 11.66 4.62
N LYS A 17 13.11 11.70 5.27
CA LYS A 17 13.27 11.23 6.65
C LYS A 17 13.50 12.41 7.60
N PRO A 18 12.77 12.50 8.72
CA PRO A 18 13.11 13.43 9.79
C PRO A 18 14.49 13.11 10.38
N ASN A 19 15.20 14.14 10.84
CA ASN A 19 16.39 13.93 11.66
C ASN A 19 15.98 13.15 12.93
N LYS A 20 16.78 12.13 13.33
CA LYS A 20 16.49 11.26 14.48
C LYS A 20 16.16 12.03 15.78
N GLN A 21 16.76 13.21 15.96
CA GLN A 21 16.49 14.09 17.12
C GLN A 21 15.08 14.71 17.10
N VAL A 22 14.47 14.84 15.92
CA VAL A 22 13.13 15.42 15.71
C VAL A 22 12.04 14.37 15.94
N ILE A 23 12.28 13.12 15.55
CA ILE A 23 11.35 12.00 15.77
C ILE A 23 11.17 11.73 17.27
N GLY A 24 12.26 11.79 18.05
CA GLY A 24 12.24 11.55 19.49
C GLY A 24 11.37 12.52 20.29
N LYS A 25 10.96 13.65 19.69
CA LYS A 25 10.05 14.63 20.32
C LYS A 25 8.57 14.31 20.12
N GLY A 26 8.22 13.33 19.29
CA GLY A 26 6.84 12.85 19.12
C GLY A 26 5.84 13.89 18.64
N ASN A 27 6.27 14.98 17.97
CA ASN A 27 5.38 16.05 17.55
C ASN A 27 4.47 15.59 16.38
N PRO A 28 3.14 15.51 16.56
CA PRO A 28 2.23 14.98 15.54
C PRO A 28 2.21 15.79 14.24
N ILE A 29 2.37 17.12 14.32
CA ILE A 29 2.37 18.01 13.15
C ILE A 29 3.58 17.72 12.28
N ILE A 30 4.74 17.56 12.90
CA ILE A 30 5.98 17.24 12.18
C ILE A 30 5.86 15.86 11.53
N ASN A 31 5.38 14.85 12.28
CA ASN A 31 5.19 13.50 11.76
C ASN A 31 4.23 13.47 10.55
N TYR A 32 3.11 14.19 10.64
CA TYR A 32 2.17 14.34 9.54
C TYR A 32 2.81 14.96 8.30
N ASN A 33 3.59 16.04 8.46
CA ASN A 33 4.23 16.72 7.34
C ASN A 33 5.24 15.81 6.60
N TYR A 34 5.99 14.97 7.33
CA TYR A 34 6.89 13.99 6.72
C TYR A 34 6.13 12.85 6.04
N MET A 35 5.09 12.31 6.69
CA MET A 35 4.21 11.30 6.07
C MET A 35 3.62 11.85 4.78
N LYS A 36 3.01 13.04 4.82
CA LYS A 36 2.40 13.71 3.66
C LYS A 36 3.42 13.91 2.53
N SER A 37 4.62 14.41 2.84
CA SER A 37 5.66 14.62 1.82
C SER A 37 6.07 13.32 1.10
N ASN A 38 6.09 12.19 1.82
CA ASN A 38 6.36 10.89 1.19
C ASN A 38 5.15 10.40 0.38
N VAL A 39 3.94 10.51 0.91
CA VAL A 39 2.70 10.12 0.21
C VAL A 39 2.51 10.91 -1.09
N ASP A 40 2.78 12.22 -1.07
CA ASP A 40 2.67 13.06 -2.27
C ASP A 40 3.71 12.71 -3.35
N ALA A 41 4.87 12.19 -2.95
CA ALA A 41 6.02 12.01 -3.84
C ALA A 41 6.19 10.59 -4.37
N LEU A 42 5.51 9.62 -3.77
CA LEU A 42 5.69 8.19 -4.04
C LEU A 42 4.43 7.59 -4.63
N GLN A 43 4.62 6.52 -5.40
CA GLN A 43 3.54 5.79 -6.03
C GLN A 43 3.19 4.58 -5.18
N ILE A 44 1.90 4.36 -4.94
CA ILE A 44 1.41 3.12 -4.31
C ILE A 44 1.74 1.93 -5.22
N ILE A 45 2.10 0.81 -4.61
CA ILE A 45 2.42 -0.43 -5.31
C ILE A 45 1.26 -1.41 -5.18
N GLN A 46 0.69 -1.51 -3.98
CA GLN A 46 -0.35 -2.48 -3.68
C GLN A 46 -1.33 -1.95 -2.64
N LEU A 47 -2.59 -2.38 -2.73
CA LEU A 47 -3.62 -2.19 -1.72
C LEU A 47 -4.25 -3.56 -1.39
N GLY A 48 -4.08 -4.01 -0.16
CA GLY A 48 -4.77 -5.15 0.41
C GLY A 48 -6.09 -4.71 1.04
N LEU A 49 -7.16 -5.46 0.78
CA LEU A 49 -8.49 -5.19 1.33
C LEU A 49 -9.14 -6.49 1.79
N SER A 50 -9.67 -6.48 3.01
CA SER A 50 -10.44 -7.59 3.56
C SER A 50 -11.70 -7.09 4.24
N LEU A 51 -12.77 -7.90 4.13
CA LEU A 51 -14.07 -7.64 4.74
C LEU A 51 -14.37 -8.74 5.74
N SER A 52 -15.04 -8.42 6.85
CA SER A 52 -15.57 -9.45 7.74
C SER A 52 -16.89 -9.08 8.40
N ASP A 53 -17.66 -10.09 8.78
CA ASP A 53 -18.81 -9.92 9.68
C ASP A 53 -18.36 -9.64 11.12
N ALA A 54 -19.31 -9.36 12.01
CA ALA A 54 -19.01 -9.09 13.42
C ALA A 54 -18.37 -10.25 14.20
N ARG A 55 -18.30 -11.45 13.61
CA ARG A 55 -17.63 -12.62 14.18
C ARG A 55 -16.26 -12.87 13.54
N GLY A 56 -15.84 -12.01 12.61
CA GLY A 56 -14.57 -12.15 11.90
C GLY A 56 -14.62 -13.11 10.71
N ASN A 57 -15.81 -13.53 10.26
CA ASN A 57 -15.92 -14.39 9.08
C ASN A 57 -15.70 -13.56 7.82
N LEU A 58 -14.80 -14.04 6.95
CA LEU A 58 -14.55 -13.45 5.63
C LEU A 58 -15.68 -13.80 4.65
N PRO A 59 -15.87 -13.01 3.58
CA PRO A 59 -16.77 -13.38 2.51
C PRO A 59 -16.34 -14.70 1.88
N ASP A 60 -17.32 -15.58 1.64
CA ASP A 60 -17.12 -16.91 1.05
C ASP A 60 -17.89 -17.13 -0.26
N PHE A 61 -18.83 -16.23 -0.59
CA PHE A 61 -19.64 -16.24 -1.83
C PHE A 61 -20.26 -17.62 -2.14
N ASP A 62 -20.77 -18.30 -1.10
CA ASP A 62 -21.33 -19.65 -1.19
C ASP A 62 -20.33 -20.71 -1.71
N SER A 63 -19.03 -20.48 -1.48
CA SER A 63 -17.93 -21.37 -1.84
C SER A 63 -17.22 -21.92 -0.60
N PRO A 64 -16.39 -22.97 -0.72
CA PRO A 64 -15.57 -23.46 0.39
C PRO A 64 -14.35 -22.58 0.70
N PHE A 65 -14.20 -21.43 0.04
CA PHE A 65 -13.06 -20.53 0.17
C PHE A 65 -13.45 -19.23 0.84
N SER A 66 -12.49 -18.59 1.50
CA SER A 66 -12.61 -17.22 2.00
C SER A 66 -11.82 -16.28 1.12
N TYR A 67 -12.35 -15.08 0.92
CA TYR A 67 -11.78 -14.12 -0.02
C TYR A 67 -11.26 -12.86 0.66
N PHE A 68 -10.11 -12.40 0.17
CA PHE A 68 -9.58 -11.07 0.37
C PHE A 68 -9.05 -10.58 -0.99
N TRP A 69 -8.88 -9.28 -1.14
CA TRP A 69 -8.47 -8.67 -2.40
C TRP A 69 -7.12 -8.00 -2.26
N GLU A 70 -6.35 -8.11 -3.33
CA GLU A 70 -5.07 -7.44 -3.47
C GLU A 70 -5.05 -6.73 -4.82
N PHE A 71 -4.98 -5.40 -4.78
CA PHE A 71 -4.95 -4.56 -5.96
C PHE A 71 -3.51 -4.14 -6.22
N ASN A 72 -2.95 -4.59 -7.34
CA ASN A 72 -1.60 -4.28 -7.77
C ASN A 72 -1.62 -3.14 -8.78
N PHE A 73 -0.83 -2.08 -8.57
CA PHE A 73 -0.87 -0.85 -9.37
C PHE A 73 0.29 -0.74 -10.37
N ARG A 74 0.02 -0.11 -11.51
CA ARG A 74 0.99 -0.05 -12.65
C ARG A 74 1.95 1.13 -12.60
N GLU A 75 1.68 2.12 -11.75
CA GLU A 75 2.36 3.40 -11.78
C GLU A 75 3.82 3.32 -11.33
N PHE A 76 4.12 2.43 -10.39
CA PHE A 76 5.46 2.28 -9.86
C PHE A 76 6.38 1.60 -10.90
N ASP A 77 7.38 2.32 -11.38
CA ASP A 77 8.42 1.81 -12.28
C ASP A 77 9.76 1.83 -11.56
N ILE A 78 10.35 0.67 -11.30
CA ILE A 78 11.65 0.53 -10.64
C ILE A 78 12.78 1.29 -11.38
N ASN A 79 12.65 1.52 -12.69
CA ASN A 79 13.70 2.18 -13.48
C ASN A 79 13.58 3.72 -13.47
N ARG A 80 12.44 4.26 -13.01
CA ARG A 80 12.13 5.70 -13.08
C ARG A 80 11.63 6.28 -11.76
N GLY A 81 11.16 5.42 -10.87
CA GLY A 81 10.52 5.76 -9.62
C GLY A 81 11.53 6.19 -8.56
N ARG A 82 11.02 6.94 -7.59
CA ARG A 82 11.74 7.23 -6.34
C ARG A 82 11.41 6.13 -5.34
N TYR A 83 12.42 5.61 -4.67
CA TYR A 83 12.28 4.60 -3.64
C TYR A 83 13.48 4.60 -2.70
N ALA A 84 13.32 4.02 -1.51
CA ALA A 84 14.46 3.65 -0.69
C ALA A 84 15.06 2.34 -1.23
N SER A 85 16.37 2.26 -1.50
CA SER A 85 16.96 1.06 -2.12
C SER A 85 16.63 -0.24 -1.35
N ASP A 86 16.68 -0.19 -0.02
CA ASP A 86 16.39 -1.34 0.85
C ASP A 86 14.93 -1.82 0.74
N SER A 87 13.98 -0.95 0.37
CA SER A 87 12.58 -1.35 0.27
C SER A 87 12.30 -2.24 -0.93
N ILE A 88 13.01 -2.02 -2.04
CA ILE A 88 12.73 -2.75 -3.27
C ILE A 88 13.16 -4.21 -3.14
N GLU A 89 14.34 -4.46 -2.55
CA GLU A 89 14.78 -5.82 -2.30
C GLU A 89 13.83 -6.56 -1.36
N LEU A 90 13.32 -5.88 -0.33
CA LEU A 90 12.33 -6.44 0.58
C LEU A 90 11.02 -6.80 -0.14
N LEU A 91 10.48 -5.90 -0.96
CA LEU A 91 9.23 -6.11 -1.69
C LEU A 91 9.35 -7.23 -2.73
N ILE A 92 10.50 -7.36 -3.40
CA ILE A 92 10.79 -8.50 -4.28
C ILE A 92 10.79 -9.81 -3.50
N ARG A 93 11.43 -9.83 -2.31
CA ARG A 93 11.44 -11.01 -1.43
C ARG A 93 10.05 -11.38 -0.90
N GLN A 94 9.16 -10.41 -0.76
CA GLN A 94 7.76 -10.62 -0.41
C GLN A 94 6.89 -11.09 -1.59
N GLY A 95 7.46 -11.17 -2.80
CA GLY A 95 6.79 -11.73 -3.98
C GLY A 95 6.19 -10.69 -4.92
N ILE A 96 6.49 -9.40 -4.74
CA ILE A 96 6.02 -8.37 -5.68
C ILE A 96 6.77 -8.49 -7.00
N ASP A 97 6.00 -8.70 -8.08
CA ASP A 97 6.48 -8.69 -9.45
C ASP A 97 6.23 -7.32 -10.09
N PHE A 98 7.24 -6.46 -10.02
CA PHE A 98 7.15 -5.09 -10.54
C PHE A 98 6.94 -5.01 -12.05
N GLU A 99 7.50 -5.95 -12.83
CA GLU A 99 7.31 -5.96 -14.28
C GLU A 99 5.89 -6.37 -14.64
N LYS A 100 5.34 -7.38 -13.96
CA LYS A 100 3.93 -7.76 -14.10
C LYS A 100 2.99 -6.63 -13.66
N ASN A 101 3.31 -5.92 -12.58
CA ASN A 101 2.52 -4.77 -12.13
C ASN A 101 2.53 -3.66 -13.19
N LYS A 102 3.69 -3.35 -13.77
CA LYS A 102 3.80 -2.36 -14.84
C LYS A 102 3.00 -2.75 -16.10
N GLU A 103 3.04 -4.03 -16.49
CA GLU A 103 2.35 -4.52 -17.70
C GLU A 103 0.83 -4.68 -17.49
N LYS A 104 0.41 -5.24 -16.35
CA LYS A 104 -0.95 -5.75 -16.11
C LYS A 104 -1.65 -5.11 -14.91
N GLY A 105 -0.94 -4.28 -14.15
CA GLY A 105 -1.47 -3.62 -12.96
C GLY A 105 -2.59 -2.64 -13.28
N ILE A 106 -3.30 -2.26 -12.24
CA ILE A 106 -4.44 -1.34 -12.30
C ILE A 106 -3.92 0.10 -12.37
N ASP A 107 -4.56 0.94 -13.18
CA ASP A 107 -4.34 2.39 -13.12
C ASP A 107 -5.01 2.94 -11.84
N SER A 108 -4.21 3.46 -10.93
CA SER A 108 -4.62 4.01 -9.63
C SER A 108 -5.65 5.13 -9.75
N LYS A 109 -5.57 5.98 -10.77
CA LYS A 109 -6.52 7.08 -10.98
C LYS A 109 -7.87 6.56 -11.47
N TYR A 110 -7.86 5.51 -12.28
CA TYR A 110 -9.06 4.80 -12.70
C TYR A 110 -9.68 4.05 -11.52
N PHE A 111 -8.86 3.36 -10.71
CA PHE A 111 -9.31 2.70 -9.49
C PHE A 111 -10.03 3.66 -8.55
N ALA A 112 -9.41 4.82 -8.25
CA ALA A 112 -9.98 5.84 -7.36
C ALA A 112 -11.29 6.47 -7.86
N LYS A 113 -11.66 6.30 -9.13
CA LYS A 113 -12.96 6.74 -9.68
C LYS A 113 -14.06 5.68 -9.53
N LYS A 114 -13.69 4.43 -9.26
CA LYS A 114 -14.57 3.26 -9.23
C LYS A 114 -14.79 2.72 -7.81
N PHE A 115 -13.85 3.01 -6.93
CA PHE A 115 -13.91 2.74 -5.50
C PHE A 115 -14.53 3.93 -4.77
#